data_AF-A0A522EZ57-F1
#
_entry.id   AF-A0A522EZ57-F1
#
_cell.length_a   1.000
_cell.length_b   1.000
_cell.length_c   1.000
_cell.angle_alpha   90.00
_cell.angle_beta   90.00
_cell.angle_gamma   90.00
#
_symmetry.space_group_name_H-M   'P 1'
#
loop_
_entity.id
_entity.type
_entity.pdbx_description
1 polymer ?
#
loop_
_entity_poly.entity_id
_entity_poly.type
_entity_poly.pdbx_seq_one_letter_code
_entity_poly.pdbx_strand_id
1 'polypeptide(L)'
;MKNKVLMGLAAIAMVAFLSSCGKVPQAQIDATNAAITAAQTAEAAVYVPAEFAAVQDSMKVIMADVEVQKSRLFKKFGPATAKLDQTLAAANKVAADAVTKKAEVKKEVETLMTEIKAVVEENVTLMKKAPRGKEGAAVLEAMKT
;
A
#
# COMPACT_ATOMS: atom_id res chain seq x y z
N MET A 1 22.54 -12.13 36.05
CA MET A 1 22.69 -11.01 35.09
C MET A 1 21.43 -10.72 34.29
N LYS A 2 20.54 -11.70 34.03
CA LYS A 2 19.30 -11.52 33.24
C LYS A 2 18.31 -10.50 33.86
N ASN A 3 18.13 -10.47 35.18
CA ASN A 3 17.20 -9.52 35.84
C ASN A 3 17.73 -8.07 35.95
N LYS A 4 19.06 -7.88 35.90
CA LYS A 4 19.68 -6.54 35.94
C LYS A 4 19.61 -5.84 34.58
N VAL A 5 19.66 -6.62 33.49
CA VAL A 5 19.45 -6.13 32.12
C VAL A 5 17.99 -5.76 31.88
N LEU A 6 17.05 -6.55 32.40
CA LEU A 6 15.62 -6.26 32.33
C LEU A 6 15.23 -5.01 33.15
N MET A 7 15.82 -4.80 34.34
CA MET A 7 15.61 -3.56 35.09
C MET A 7 16.27 -2.34 34.45
N GLY A 8 17.42 -2.49 33.80
CA GLY A 8 18.05 -1.41 33.03
C GLY A 8 17.22 -0.99 31.81
N LEU A 9 16.65 -1.95 31.09
CA LEU A 9 15.77 -1.69 29.95
C LEU A 9 14.44 -1.04 30.37
N ALA A 10 13.86 -1.47 31.50
CA ALA A 10 12.64 -0.89 32.05
C ALA A 10 12.83 0.55 32.58
N ALA A 11 13.98 0.84 33.20
CA ALA A 11 14.32 2.19 33.67
C ALA A 11 14.55 3.17 32.50
N ILE A 12 15.18 2.71 31.41
CA ILE A 12 15.37 3.52 30.20
C ILE A 12 14.03 3.76 29.47
N ALA A 13 13.13 2.75 29.44
CA ALA A 13 11.79 2.90 28.90
C ALA A 13 10.92 3.88 29.71
N MET A 14 11.05 3.89 31.04
CA MET A 14 10.32 4.80 31.93
C MET A 14 10.84 6.25 31.83
N VAL A 15 12.16 6.45 31.67
CA VAL A 15 12.76 7.79 31.45
C VAL A 15 12.45 8.34 30.05
N ALA A 16 12.33 7.47 29.04
CA ALA A 16 11.83 7.85 27.71
C ALA A 16 10.34 8.28 27.76
N PHE A 17 9.53 7.64 28.62
CA PHE A 17 8.14 8.02 28.85
C PHE A 17 7.99 9.35 29.60
N LEU A 18 8.90 9.69 30.51
CA LEU A 18 8.87 10.93 31.29
C LEU A 18 9.50 12.14 30.58
N SER A 19 10.28 11.93 29.53
CA SER A 19 10.93 13.00 28.73
C SER A 19 10.26 13.32 27.40
N SER A 20 9.24 12.55 26.98
CA SER A 20 8.53 12.78 25.70
C SER A 20 7.56 13.96 25.73
N CYS A 21 7.22 14.50 26.91
CA CYS A 21 6.24 15.57 27.04
C CYS A 21 6.66 16.94 26.49
N GLY A 22 7.89 17.10 25.96
CA GLY A 22 8.37 18.40 25.45
C GLY A 22 9.18 18.39 24.15
N LYS A 23 9.59 17.21 23.64
CA LYS A 23 10.44 17.11 22.44
C LYS A 23 9.64 16.62 21.24
N VAL A 24 9.97 17.15 20.06
CA VAL A 24 9.38 16.73 18.79
C VAL A 24 9.64 15.24 18.59
N PRO A 25 8.64 14.42 18.19
CA PRO A 25 8.77 12.97 18.03
C PRO A 25 9.49 12.61 16.72
N GLN A 26 10.75 13.05 16.58
CA GLN A 26 11.51 12.94 15.33
C GLN A 26 11.70 11.50 14.88
N ALA A 27 11.96 10.58 15.82
CA ALA A 27 12.13 9.17 15.50
C ALA A 27 10.87 8.56 14.85
N GLN A 28 9.69 8.90 15.36
CA GLN A 28 8.42 8.48 14.78
C GLN A 28 8.16 9.14 13.42
N ILE A 29 8.50 10.42 13.26
CA ILE A 29 8.41 11.12 11.97
C ILE A 29 9.24 10.42 10.90
N ASP A 30 10.49 10.12 11.22
CA ASP A 30 11.43 9.46 10.29
C ASP A 30 10.97 8.04 9.97
N ALA A 31 10.50 7.29 10.96
CA ALA A 31 9.95 5.95 10.77
C ALA A 31 8.70 5.96 9.86
N THR A 32 7.77 6.89 10.08
CA THR A 32 6.57 7.02 9.26
C THR A 32 6.92 7.42 7.83
N ASN A 33 7.86 8.35 7.62
CA ASN A 33 8.34 8.71 6.28
C ASN A 33 9.01 7.55 5.55
N ALA A 34 9.81 6.75 6.27
CA ALA A 34 10.42 5.55 5.71
C ALA A 34 9.34 4.52 5.29
N ALA A 35 8.31 4.33 6.10
CA ALA A 35 7.18 3.45 5.76
C ALA A 35 6.37 3.96 4.56
N ILE A 36 6.15 5.28 4.44
CA ILE A 36 5.50 5.89 3.26
C ILE A 36 6.35 5.68 2.02
N THR A 37 7.67 5.84 2.12
CA THR A 37 8.60 5.56 1.01
C THR A 37 8.53 4.09 0.61
N ALA A 38 8.50 3.17 1.57
CA ALA A 38 8.36 1.74 1.30
C ALA A 38 7.04 1.42 0.57
N ALA A 39 5.93 2.03 0.99
CA ALA A 39 4.65 1.92 0.29
C ALA A 39 4.73 2.47 -1.15
N GLN A 40 5.42 3.60 -1.36
CA GLN A 40 5.65 4.15 -2.69
C GLN A 40 6.47 3.20 -3.58
N THR A 41 7.55 2.60 -3.04
CA THR A 41 8.37 1.60 -3.74
C THR A 41 7.56 0.34 -4.07
N ALA A 42 6.59 -0.02 -3.24
CA ALA A 42 5.63 -1.09 -3.52
C ALA A 42 4.55 -0.70 -4.54
N GLU A 43 4.65 0.49 -5.16
CA GLU A 43 3.69 1.01 -6.13
C GLU A 43 2.27 1.17 -5.56
N ALA A 44 2.18 1.53 -4.27
CA ALA A 44 0.90 1.74 -3.61
C ALA A 44 0.00 2.78 -4.31
N ALA A 45 0.60 3.79 -4.97
CA ALA A 45 -0.15 4.76 -5.78
C ALA A 45 -0.90 4.14 -6.97
N VAL A 46 -0.50 2.94 -7.42
CA VAL A 46 -1.14 2.22 -8.52
C VAL A 46 -2.13 1.20 -7.99
N TYR A 47 -1.71 0.41 -6.99
CA TYR A 47 -2.48 -0.75 -6.55
C TYR A 47 -3.44 -0.48 -5.39
N VAL A 48 -3.17 0.53 -4.55
CA VAL A 48 -3.98 0.94 -3.38
C VAL A 48 -3.99 2.48 -3.22
N PRO A 49 -4.45 3.23 -4.24
CA PRO A 49 -4.27 4.69 -4.31
C PRO A 49 -4.99 5.45 -3.19
N ALA A 50 -6.17 5.00 -2.78
CA ALA A 50 -6.98 5.68 -1.78
C ALA A 50 -6.32 5.62 -0.40
N GLU A 51 -5.82 4.44 -0.02
CA GLU A 51 -5.14 4.22 1.25
C GLU A 51 -3.78 4.91 1.28
N PHE A 52 -3.05 4.91 0.16
CA PHE A 52 -1.79 5.63 0.04
C PHE A 52 -1.98 7.15 0.20
N ALA A 53 -3.01 7.71 -0.46
CA ALA A 53 -3.35 9.13 -0.30
C ALA A 53 -3.75 9.45 1.16
N ALA A 54 -4.54 8.60 1.80
CA ALA A 54 -4.97 8.79 3.19
C ALA A 54 -3.78 8.85 4.17
N VAL A 55 -2.75 8.02 3.97
CA VAL A 55 -1.53 8.04 4.79
C VAL A 55 -0.72 9.32 4.54
N GLN A 56 -0.57 9.74 3.29
CA GLN A 56 0.13 10.99 2.94
C GLN A 56 -0.57 12.22 3.54
N ASP A 57 -1.89 12.27 3.47
CA ASP A 57 -2.67 13.38 4.02
C ASP A 57 -2.62 13.38 5.56
N SER A 58 -2.69 12.20 6.18
CA SER A 58 -2.48 12.07 7.63
C SER A 58 -1.11 12.61 8.04
N MET A 59 -0.06 12.29 7.28
CA MET A 59 1.29 12.78 7.56
C MET A 59 1.38 14.30 7.45
N LYS A 60 0.78 14.91 6.42
CA LYS A 60 0.72 16.38 6.26
C LYS A 60 0.02 17.04 7.45
N VAL A 61 -1.12 16.51 7.87
CA VAL A 61 -1.88 17.02 9.02
C VAL A 61 -1.07 16.93 10.30
N ILE A 62 -0.39 15.80 10.53
CA ILE A 62 0.44 15.64 11.72
C ILE A 62 1.63 16.61 11.71
N MET A 63 2.26 16.84 10.56
CA MET A 63 3.35 17.80 10.44
C MET A 63 2.88 19.22 10.73
N ALA A 64 1.71 19.61 10.23
CA ALA A 64 1.10 20.90 10.56
C ALA A 64 0.82 21.02 12.08
N ASP A 65 0.26 19.99 12.70
CA ASP A 65 0.04 19.95 14.16
C ASP A 65 1.35 20.09 14.94
N VAL A 66 2.43 19.42 14.49
CA VAL A 66 3.77 19.51 15.10
C VAL A 66 4.32 20.93 15.01
N GLU A 67 4.20 21.60 13.86
CA GLU A 67 4.63 23.00 13.71
C GLU A 67 3.82 23.96 14.61
N VAL A 68 2.50 23.77 14.69
CA VAL A 68 1.65 24.54 15.60
C VAL A 68 2.03 24.30 17.06
N GLN A 69 2.40 23.07 17.43
CA GLN A 69 2.86 22.77 18.79
C GLN A 69 4.23 23.38 19.10
N LYS A 70 5.11 23.53 18.10
CA LYS A 70 6.43 24.16 18.28
C LYS A 70 6.34 25.64 18.67
N SER A 71 5.31 26.36 18.21
CA SER A 71 5.12 27.79 18.51
C SER A 71 4.46 28.06 19.87
N ARG A 72 3.95 27.02 20.55
CA ARG A 72 3.30 27.16 21.87
C ARG A 72 4.32 27.23 23.00
N LEU A 73 4.01 28.04 24.03
CA LEU A 73 4.77 28.14 25.29
C LEU A 73 4.81 26.81 26.06
N PHE A 74 3.72 26.04 26.04
CA PHE A 74 3.64 24.70 26.62
C PHE A 74 3.40 23.67 25.51
N LYS A 75 4.49 23.09 25.01
CA LYS A 75 4.47 22.12 23.90
C LYS A 75 3.87 20.81 24.37
N LYS A 76 2.95 20.24 23.59
CA LYS A 76 2.37 18.91 23.86
C LYS A 76 2.42 18.05 22.60
N PHE A 77 3.43 17.20 22.50
CA PHE A 77 3.63 16.30 21.35
C PHE A 77 3.01 14.91 21.54
N GLY A 78 2.47 14.59 22.72
CA GLY A 78 1.82 13.30 22.98
C GLY A 78 0.75 12.93 21.94
N PRO A 79 -0.21 13.82 21.61
CA PRO A 79 -1.21 13.55 20.58
C PRO A 79 -0.60 13.34 19.19
N ALA A 80 0.41 14.13 18.82
CA ALA A 80 1.10 13.96 17.54
C ALA A 80 1.86 12.63 17.46
N THR A 81 2.44 12.18 18.58
CA THR A 81 3.12 10.87 18.68
C THR A 81 2.13 9.73 18.47
N ALA A 82 0.97 9.75 19.14
CA ALA A 82 -0.06 8.73 18.97
C ALA A 82 -0.60 8.68 17.53
N LYS A 83 -0.79 9.85 16.89
CA LYS A 83 -1.17 9.92 15.47
C LYS A 83 -0.07 9.35 14.57
N LEU A 84 1.21 9.64 14.84
CA LEU A 84 2.33 9.07 14.08
C LEU A 84 2.38 7.55 14.18
N ASP A 85 2.17 6.98 15.36
CA ASP A 85 2.15 5.52 15.54
C ASP A 85 1.03 4.86 14.74
N GLN A 86 -0.15 5.49 14.70
CA GLN A 86 -1.27 5.04 13.86
C GLN A 86 -0.95 5.16 12.37
N THR A 87 -0.39 6.30 11.93
CA THR A 87 -0.01 6.52 10.53
C THR A 87 1.13 5.59 10.09
N LEU A 88 2.07 5.26 10.98
CA LEU A 88 3.12 4.28 10.72
C LEU A 88 2.53 2.88 10.49
N ALA A 89 1.61 2.44 11.36
CA ALA A 89 0.93 1.17 11.18
C ALA A 89 0.14 1.12 9.87
N ALA A 90 -0.58 2.21 9.55
CA ALA A 90 -1.30 2.34 8.29
C ALA A 90 -0.36 2.31 7.07
N ALA A 91 0.77 3.03 7.10
CA ALA A 91 1.75 3.05 6.02
C ALA A 91 2.34 1.65 5.76
N ASN A 92 2.69 0.92 6.82
CA ASN A 92 3.17 -0.46 6.70
C ASN A 92 2.10 -1.39 6.11
N LYS A 93 0.84 -1.23 6.52
CA LYS A 93 -0.28 -1.99 5.94
C LYS A 93 -0.44 -1.68 4.46
N VAL A 94 -0.41 -0.41 4.07
CA VAL A 94 -0.52 0.01 2.66
C VAL A 94 0.60 -0.59 1.81
N ALA A 95 1.83 -0.64 2.31
CA ALA A 95 2.94 -1.30 1.61
C ALA A 95 2.66 -2.80 1.38
N ALA A 96 2.16 -3.50 2.40
CA ALA A 96 1.81 -4.92 2.30
C ALA A 96 0.60 -5.18 1.37
N ASP A 97 -0.42 -4.33 1.45
CA ASP A 97 -1.61 -4.42 0.61
C ASP A 97 -1.26 -4.16 -0.87
N ALA A 98 -0.36 -3.22 -1.16
CA ALA A 98 0.11 -2.96 -2.52
C ALA A 98 0.75 -4.20 -3.15
N VAL A 99 1.63 -4.88 -2.41
CA VAL A 99 2.28 -6.13 -2.86
C VAL A 99 1.24 -7.24 -3.09
N THR A 100 0.30 -7.38 -2.15
CA THR A 100 -0.77 -8.37 -2.23
C THR A 100 -1.65 -8.11 -3.46
N LYS A 101 -2.12 -6.88 -3.63
CA LYS A 101 -2.99 -6.51 -4.74
C LYS A 101 -2.29 -6.63 -6.09
N LYS A 102 -1.00 -6.30 -6.15
CA LYS A 102 -0.18 -6.54 -7.34
C LYS A 102 -0.12 -8.02 -7.72
N ALA A 103 0.01 -8.92 -6.75
CA ALA A 103 0.03 -10.36 -7.00
C ALA A 103 -1.35 -10.88 -7.45
N GLU A 104 -2.43 -10.40 -6.83
CA GLU A 104 -3.80 -10.73 -7.24
C GLU A 104 -4.07 -10.33 -8.70
N VAL A 105 -3.75 -9.08 -9.06
CA VAL A 105 -3.95 -8.58 -10.43
C VAL A 105 -3.15 -9.40 -11.44
N LYS A 106 -1.92 -9.80 -11.12
CA LYS A 106 -1.14 -10.69 -12.01
C LYS A 106 -1.84 -12.02 -12.25
N LYS A 107 -2.34 -12.65 -11.18
CA LYS A 107 -3.05 -13.92 -11.26
C LYS A 107 -4.36 -13.79 -12.05
N GLU A 108 -5.10 -12.71 -11.85
CA GLU A 108 -6.32 -12.40 -12.62
C GLU A 108 -5.99 -12.28 -14.11
N VAL A 109 -4.93 -11.56 -14.46
CA VAL A 109 -4.48 -11.43 -15.86
C VAL A 109 -4.06 -12.76 -16.46
N GLU A 110 -3.30 -13.59 -15.74
CA GLU A 110 -2.90 -14.93 -16.21
C GLU A 110 -4.11 -15.84 -16.44
N THR A 111 -5.11 -15.75 -15.57
CA THR A 111 -6.38 -16.48 -15.71
C THR A 111 -7.13 -16.01 -16.95
N LEU A 112 -7.32 -14.69 -17.11
CA LEU A 112 -7.97 -14.10 -18.28
C LEU A 112 -7.27 -14.45 -19.59
N MET A 113 -5.93 -14.48 -19.61
CA MET A 113 -5.17 -14.89 -20.79
C MET A 113 -5.41 -16.35 -21.16
N THR A 114 -5.59 -17.22 -20.17
CA THR A 114 -5.89 -18.63 -20.39
C THR A 114 -7.31 -18.80 -20.92
N GLU A 115 -8.27 -18.08 -20.36
CA GLU A 115 -9.67 -18.07 -20.84
C GLU A 115 -9.77 -17.52 -22.26
N ILE A 116 -9.06 -16.44 -22.58
CA ILE A 116 -9.00 -15.88 -23.94
C ILE A 116 -8.44 -16.90 -24.94
N LYS A 117 -7.37 -17.63 -24.59
CA LYS A 117 -6.84 -18.68 -25.47
C LYS A 117 -7.85 -19.78 -25.72
N ALA A 118 -8.54 -20.24 -24.67
CA ALA A 118 -9.58 -21.26 -24.79
C ALA A 118 -10.73 -20.80 -25.72
N VAL A 119 -11.20 -19.56 -25.55
CA VAL A 119 -12.24 -18.98 -26.41
C VAL A 119 -11.77 -18.85 -27.86
N VAL A 120 -10.51 -18.45 -28.09
CA VAL A 120 -9.94 -18.36 -29.44
C VAL A 120 -9.87 -19.76 -30.08
N GLU A 121 -9.43 -20.79 -29.36
CA GLU A 121 -9.36 -22.17 -29.86
C GLU A 121 -10.75 -22.74 -30.17
N GLU A 122 -11.73 -22.47 -29.31
CA GLU A 122 -13.13 -22.83 -29.53
C GLU A 122 -13.68 -22.15 -30.78
N ASN A 123 -13.47 -20.83 -30.92
CA ASN A 123 -13.89 -20.07 -32.09
C ASN A 123 -13.26 -20.60 -33.37
N VAL A 124 -11.96 -20.90 -33.37
CA VAL A 124 -11.28 -21.54 -34.53
C VAL A 124 -11.93 -22.89 -34.86
N THR A 125 -12.32 -23.67 -33.85
CA THR A 125 -13.00 -24.95 -34.06
C THR A 125 -14.40 -24.78 -34.64
N LEU A 126 -15.18 -23.81 -34.17
CA LEU A 126 -16.50 -23.48 -34.70
C LEU A 126 -16.42 -22.97 -36.15
N MET A 127 -15.43 -22.11 -36.45
CA MET A 127 -15.14 -21.61 -37.80
C MET A 127 -14.83 -22.75 -38.78
N LYS A 128 -14.21 -23.84 -38.32
CA LYS A 128 -13.98 -25.03 -39.16
C LYS A 128 -15.29 -25.75 -39.50
N LYS A 129 -16.23 -25.81 -38.55
CA LYS A 129 -17.54 -26.48 -38.66
C LYS A 129 -18.61 -25.65 -39.37
N ALA A 130 -18.41 -24.33 -39.49
CA ALA A 130 -19.37 -23.43 -40.12
C ALA A 130 -19.62 -23.79 -41.61
N PRO A 131 -20.87 -23.69 -42.09
CA PRO A 131 -21.23 -24.04 -43.47
C PRO A 131 -20.63 -23.06 -44.49
N ARG A 132 -20.02 -23.60 -45.56
CA ARG A 132 -19.29 -22.84 -46.59
C ARG A 132 -20.10 -22.63 -47.88
N GLY A 133 -21.38 -22.29 -47.75
CA GLY A 133 -22.21 -21.90 -48.91
C GLY A 133 -21.67 -20.65 -49.61
N LYS A 134 -22.30 -20.25 -50.74
CA LYS A 134 -21.86 -19.13 -51.59
C LYS A 134 -21.53 -17.84 -50.81
N GLU A 135 -22.34 -17.50 -49.80
CA GLU A 135 -22.11 -16.32 -48.95
C GLU A 135 -21.29 -16.63 -47.69
N GLY A 136 -21.45 -17.82 -47.11
CA GLY A 136 -20.76 -18.24 -45.89
C GLY A 136 -19.24 -18.35 -46.04
N ALA A 137 -18.74 -18.74 -47.21
CA ALA A 137 -17.29 -18.78 -47.47
C ALA A 137 -16.65 -17.38 -47.43
N ALA A 138 -17.30 -16.37 -48.01
CA ALA A 138 -16.80 -15.00 -48.02
C ALA A 138 -16.79 -14.38 -46.62
N VAL A 139 -17.83 -14.64 -45.81
CA VAL A 139 -17.91 -14.18 -44.42
C VAL A 139 -16.84 -14.84 -43.55
N LEU A 140 -16.60 -16.15 -43.71
CA LEU A 140 -15.57 -16.86 -42.93
C LEU A 140 -14.14 -16.42 -43.27
N GLU A 141 -13.86 -16.02 -44.51
CA GLU A 141 -12.56 -15.44 -44.88
C GLU A 141 -12.38 -14.04 -44.27
N ALA A 142 -13.44 -13.22 -44.23
CA ALA A 142 -13.39 -11.89 -43.60
C ALA A 142 -13.21 -11.93 -42.06
N MET A 143 -13.57 -13.04 -41.41
CA MET A 143 -13.36 -13.24 -39.96
C MET A 143 -11.96 -13.78 -39.60
N LYS A 144 -11.13 -14.14 -40.58
CA LYS A 144 -9.75 -14.63 -40.37
C LYS A 144 -8.71 -13.51 -40.36
N THR A 145 -9.06 -12.33 -40.88
CA THR A 145 -8.27 -11.09 -40.86
C THR A 145 -8.51 -10.31 -39.59
#